data_AF-A0A661S0M5-F1
#
_entry.id   AF-A0A661S0M5-F1
#
_cell.length_a   1.000
_cell.length_b   1.000
_cell.length_c   1.000
_cell.angle_alpha   90.00
_cell.angle_beta   90.00
_cell.angle_gamma   90.00
#
_symmetry.space_group_name_H-M   'P 1'
#
loop_
_entity.id
_entity.type
_entity.pdbx_description
1 polymer ?
#
loop_
_entity_poly.entity_id
_entity_poly.type
_entity_poly.pdbx_seq_one_letter_code
_entity_poly.pdbx_strand_id
1 'polypeptide(L)'
;MDFKGHLEKSWHLTLQFIVPLIFMTLVMVFASFLTLGILGPVTLAGYMHAVLLLVRDGREPKVQDVFSQMGLFLPLLGFGVVTVIATAIGAMMLILPGILIALGIVYGCLYMMPLMTDRKLPLTDAVKESFSMALKGDPLEHAIVVILFLGISWVGSFVVIGWLFTQPLATVFLVLVYQERISQMPPPSSGDHPIKQKIDSSAN
;
A
#
# COMPACT_ATOMS: atom_id res chain seq x y z
N MET A 1 -14.50 -2.25 -12.91
CA MET A 1 -13.02 -2.26 -12.78
C MET A 1 -12.42 -3.24 -13.80
N ASP A 2 -11.37 -2.89 -14.54
CA ASP A 2 -10.73 -3.81 -15.51
C ASP A 2 -9.65 -4.67 -14.85
N PHE A 3 -10.08 -5.73 -14.13
CA PHE A 3 -9.17 -6.61 -13.41
C PHE A 3 -8.16 -7.33 -14.33
N LYS A 4 -8.61 -7.74 -15.53
CA LYS A 4 -7.76 -8.44 -16.48
C LYS A 4 -6.67 -7.50 -16.99
N GLY A 5 -7.04 -6.27 -17.39
CA GLY A 5 -6.08 -5.26 -17.81
C GLY A 5 -5.04 -4.94 -16.73
N HIS A 6 -5.47 -4.84 -15.46
CA HIS A 6 -4.53 -4.63 -14.34
C HIS A 6 -3.60 -5.79 -14.10
N LEU A 7 -4.07 -7.03 -14.22
CA LEU A 7 -3.24 -8.23 -14.08
C LEU A 7 -2.25 -8.38 -15.24
N GLU A 8 -2.68 -8.15 -16.48
CA GLU A 8 -1.80 -8.20 -17.65
C GLU A 8 -0.75 -7.10 -17.57
N LYS A 9 -1.15 -5.87 -17.25
CA LYS A 9 -0.23 -4.73 -17.12
C LYS A 9 0.73 -4.93 -15.94
N SER A 10 0.26 -5.43 -14.80
CA SER A 10 1.14 -5.73 -13.66
C SER A 10 2.14 -6.83 -13.99
N TRP A 11 1.71 -7.87 -14.71
CA TRP A 11 2.58 -8.92 -15.21
C TRP A 11 3.66 -8.36 -16.15
N HIS A 12 3.25 -7.56 -17.15
CA HIS A 12 4.18 -6.95 -18.11
C HIS A 12 5.21 -6.04 -17.43
N LEU A 13 4.77 -5.13 -16.56
CA LEU A 13 5.68 -4.23 -15.83
C LEU A 13 6.62 -5.00 -14.90
N THR A 14 6.09 -6.03 -14.22
CA THR A 14 6.90 -6.87 -13.32
C THR A 14 7.98 -7.61 -14.10
N LEU A 15 7.67 -8.19 -15.27
CA LEU A 15 8.67 -8.88 -16.09
C LEU A 15 9.67 -7.90 -16.73
N GLN A 16 9.21 -6.74 -17.19
CA GLN A 16 10.06 -5.72 -17.79
C GLN A 16 11.11 -5.19 -16.80
N PHE A 17 10.71 -5.00 -15.54
CA PHE A 17 11.56 -4.46 -14.47
C PHE A 17 11.88 -5.50 -13.39
N ILE A 18 11.93 -6.77 -13.76
CA ILE A 18 12.06 -7.87 -12.80
C ILE A 18 13.35 -7.77 -11.99
N VAL A 19 14.44 -7.37 -12.63
CA VAL A 19 15.77 -7.25 -12.00
C VAL A 19 15.75 -6.20 -10.89
N PRO A 20 15.42 -4.91 -11.15
CA PRO A 20 15.38 -3.91 -10.08
C PRO A 20 14.33 -4.24 -9.01
N LEU A 21 13.17 -4.79 -9.39
CA LEU A 21 12.13 -5.18 -8.44
C LEU A 21 12.60 -6.28 -7.48
N ILE A 22 13.32 -7.30 -7.98
CA ILE A 22 13.89 -8.36 -7.14
C ILE A 22 14.95 -7.78 -6.21
N PHE A 23 15.87 -6.94 -6.70
CA PHE A 23 16.90 -6.32 -5.86
C PHE A 23 16.29 -5.48 -4.73
N MET A 24 15.28 -4.66 -5.03
CA MET A 24 14.55 -3.91 -4.01
C MET A 24 13.88 -4.83 -2.98
N THR A 25 13.27 -5.92 -3.44
CA THR A 25 12.60 -6.88 -2.55
C THR A 25 13.60 -7.58 -1.63
N LEU A 26 14.77 -7.98 -2.16
CA LEU A 26 15.87 -8.54 -1.38
C LEU A 26 16.38 -7.55 -0.32
N VAL A 27 16.56 -6.29 -0.70
CA VAL A 27 17.03 -5.24 0.23
C VAL A 27 16.00 -4.97 1.31
N MET A 28 14.70 -4.93 0.96
CA MET A 28 13.60 -4.79 1.93
C MET A 28 13.59 -5.96 2.93
N VAL A 29 13.73 -7.19 2.46
CA VAL A 29 13.78 -8.40 3.30
C VAL A 29 15.01 -8.39 4.19
N PHE A 30 16.17 -8.09 3.62
CA PHE A 30 17.43 -8.04 4.34
C PHE A 30 17.40 -6.97 5.45
N ALA A 31 16.91 -5.77 5.14
CA ALA A 31 16.73 -4.70 6.11
C ALA A 31 15.72 -5.08 7.21
N SER A 32 14.62 -5.73 6.83
CA SER A 32 13.64 -6.24 7.78
C SER A 32 14.25 -7.30 8.68
N PHE A 33 14.96 -8.29 8.13
CA PHE A 33 15.61 -9.35 8.90
C PHE A 33 16.65 -8.80 9.88
N LEU A 34 17.52 -7.90 9.42
CA LEU A 34 18.57 -7.29 10.25
C LEU A 34 17.99 -6.47 11.41
N THR A 35 16.80 -5.89 11.23
CA THR A 35 16.11 -5.08 12.25
C THR A 35 15.00 -5.83 12.97
N LEU A 36 14.93 -7.16 12.85
CA LEU A 36 13.89 -8.00 13.47
C LEU A 36 12.46 -7.56 13.10
N GLY A 37 12.28 -7.04 11.88
CA GLY A 37 11.01 -6.59 11.32
C GLY A 37 10.68 -5.12 11.60
N ILE A 38 11.47 -4.41 12.41
CA ILE A 38 11.18 -3.02 12.81
C ILE A 38 11.13 -2.07 11.60
N LEU A 39 12.04 -2.24 10.63
CA LEU A 39 12.02 -1.44 9.39
C LEU A 39 11.01 -1.93 8.34
N GLY A 40 10.34 -3.07 8.56
CA GLY A 40 9.43 -3.67 7.58
C GLY A 40 8.36 -2.71 7.05
N PRO A 41 7.58 -2.05 7.94
CA PRO A 41 6.51 -1.15 7.50
C PRO A 41 7.00 0.03 6.66
N VAL A 42 8.11 0.66 7.05
CA VAL A 42 8.63 1.86 6.37
C VAL A 42 9.35 1.53 5.06
N THR A 43 10.03 0.39 5.00
CA THR A 43 10.69 -0.10 3.78
C THR A 43 9.65 -0.55 2.75
N LEU A 44 8.52 -1.12 3.19
CA LEU A 44 7.38 -1.41 2.33
C LEU A 44 6.74 -0.14 1.76
N ALA A 45 6.65 0.94 2.53
CA ALA A 45 6.19 2.23 2.02
C ALA A 45 7.17 2.80 0.97
N GLY A 46 8.48 2.76 1.22
CA GLY A 46 9.49 3.16 0.23
C GLY A 46 9.42 2.34 -1.06
N TYR A 47 9.27 1.02 -0.93
CA TYR A 47 9.07 0.09 -2.03
C TYR A 47 7.80 0.44 -2.84
N MET A 48 6.68 0.68 -2.16
CA MET A 48 5.42 1.02 -2.81
C MET A 48 5.48 2.37 -3.54
N HIS A 49 6.20 3.35 -2.97
CA HIS A 49 6.46 4.62 -3.63
C HIS A 49 7.30 4.44 -4.91
N ALA A 50 8.33 3.58 -4.87
CA ALA A 50 9.14 3.27 -6.05
C ALA A 50 8.29 2.64 -7.17
N VAL A 51 7.40 1.72 -6.81
CA VAL A 51 6.45 1.11 -7.77
C VAL A 51 5.45 2.13 -8.29
N LEU A 52 5.01 3.09 -7.48
CA LEU A 52 4.14 4.17 -7.93
C LEU A 52 4.81 5.04 -9.00
N LEU A 53 6.08 5.42 -8.80
CA LEU A 53 6.87 6.16 -9.79
C LEU A 53 7.10 5.34 -11.07
N LEU A 54 7.30 4.03 -10.95
CA LEU A 54 7.38 3.14 -12.10
C LEU A 54 6.08 3.16 -12.91
N VAL A 55 4.93 3.02 -12.25
CA VAL A 55 3.64 2.93 -12.93
C VAL A 55 3.22 4.27 -13.55
N ARG A 56 3.52 5.41 -12.90
CA ARG A 56 3.15 6.75 -13.42
C ARG A 56 4.13 7.28 -14.45
N ASP A 57 5.41 7.25 -14.10
CA ASP A 57 6.44 8.02 -14.80
C ASP A 57 7.36 7.11 -15.63
N GLY A 58 7.16 5.79 -15.59
CA GLY A 58 8.07 4.82 -16.21
C GLY A 58 9.46 4.82 -15.57
N ARG A 59 9.61 5.44 -14.38
CA ARG A 59 10.90 5.55 -13.71
C ARG A 59 11.34 4.17 -13.21
N GLU A 60 12.50 3.72 -13.67
CA GLU A 60 13.10 2.48 -13.20
C GLU A 60 13.26 2.50 -11.66
N PRO A 61 12.75 1.48 -10.95
CA PRO A 61 12.90 1.40 -9.50
C PRO A 61 14.36 1.22 -9.09
N LYS A 62 14.78 1.91 -8.03
CA LYS A 62 16.14 1.83 -7.51
C LYS A 62 16.14 1.28 -6.09
N VAL A 63 17.18 0.52 -5.75
CA VAL A 63 17.37 -0.05 -4.41
C VAL A 63 17.27 1.01 -3.29
N GLN A 64 17.81 2.19 -3.52
CA GLN A 64 17.74 3.31 -2.57
C GLN A 64 16.30 3.79 -2.27
N ASP A 65 15.36 3.57 -3.20
CA ASP A 65 13.98 4.04 -3.04
C ASP A 65 13.25 3.28 -1.92
N VAL A 66 13.71 2.08 -1.56
CA VAL A 66 13.23 1.32 -0.39
C VAL A 66 13.36 2.15 0.89
N PHE A 67 14.36 3.04 0.97
CA PHE A 67 14.56 3.92 2.11
C PHE A 67 14.08 5.36 1.88
N SER A 68 13.36 5.63 0.79
CA SER A 68 12.91 6.99 0.46
C SER A 68 11.88 7.57 1.45
N GLN A 69 11.14 6.70 2.15
CA GLN A 69 10.02 7.09 3.01
C GLN A 69 10.33 6.99 4.50
N MET A 70 11.58 7.14 4.92
CA MET A 70 11.99 7.05 6.35
C MET A 70 11.24 8.03 7.28
N GLY A 71 10.75 9.15 6.76
CA GLY A 71 9.91 10.07 7.53
C GLY A 71 8.59 9.46 8.03
N LEU A 72 8.12 8.37 7.40
CA LEU A 72 6.92 7.63 7.79
C LEU A 72 7.20 6.50 8.79
N PHE A 73 8.44 6.37 9.28
CA PHE A 73 8.85 5.29 10.18
C PHE A 73 7.99 5.20 11.45
N LEU A 74 7.92 6.28 12.24
CA LEU A 74 7.15 6.29 13.49
C LEU A 74 5.66 6.01 13.28
N PRO A 75 4.97 6.69 12.34
CA PRO A 75 3.56 6.42 12.06
C PRO A 75 3.32 4.96 11.64
N LEU A 76 4.11 4.43 10.71
CA LEU A 76 3.92 3.06 10.21
C LEU A 76 4.32 1.99 11.22
N LEU A 77 5.33 2.25 12.06
CA LEU A 77 5.69 1.37 13.17
C LEU A 77 4.57 1.33 14.21
N GLY A 78 4.03 2.49 14.59
CA GLY A 78 2.90 2.57 15.53
C GLY A 78 1.68 1.81 15.01
N PHE A 79 1.34 2.00 13.74
CA PHE A 79 0.27 1.23 13.07
C PHE A 79 0.55 -0.27 13.05
N GLY A 80 1.79 -0.66 12.72
CA GLY A 80 2.23 -2.05 12.69
C GLY A 80 2.13 -2.74 14.06
N VAL A 81 2.57 -2.07 15.13
CA VAL A 81 2.48 -2.58 16.50
C VAL A 81 1.02 -2.78 16.91
N VAL A 82 0.15 -1.80 16.65
CA VAL A 82 -1.29 -1.91 16.93
C VAL A 82 -1.91 -3.07 16.17
N THR A 83 -1.56 -3.22 14.89
CA THR A 83 -2.03 -4.32 14.03
C THR A 83 -1.62 -5.67 14.57
N VAL A 84 -0.33 -5.86 14.91
CA VAL A 84 0.19 -7.11 15.47
C VAL A 84 -0.48 -7.44 16.80
N ILE A 85 -0.65 -6.47 17.69
CA ILE A 85 -1.33 -6.68 18.98
C ILE A 85 -2.79 -7.07 18.75
N ALA A 86 -3.52 -6.35 17.90
CA ALA A 86 -4.92 -6.63 17.62
C ALA A 86 -5.10 -8.04 17.03
N THR A 87 -4.27 -8.42 16.06
CA THR A 87 -4.30 -9.75 15.45
C THR A 87 -3.88 -10.84 16.44
N ALA A 88 -2.88 -10.60 17.30
CA ALA A 88 -2.45 -11.54 18.32
C ALA A 88 -3.54 -11.79 19.37
N ILE A 89 -4.20 -10.73 19.86
CA ILE A 89 -5.34 -10.85 20.78
C ILE A 89 -6.47 -11.65 20.13
N GLY A 90 -6.80 -11.33 18.87
CA GLY A 90 -7.81 -12.09 18.13
C GLY A 90 -7.45 -13.56 18.01
N ALA A 91 -6.19 -13.87 17.68
CA ALA A 91 -5.72 -15.24 17.52
C ALA A 91 -5.70 -16.01 18.85
N MET A 92 -5.40 -15.35 19.97
CA MET A 92 -5.43 -15.93 21.32
C MET A 92 -6.86 -16.30 21.77
N MET A 93 -7.88 -15.54 21.36
CA MET A 93 -9.26 -15.78 21.78
C MET A 93 -9.85 -17.03 21.10
N LEU A 94 -9.57 -17.16 19.81
CA LEU A 94 -9.83 -18.31 18.94
C LEU A 94 -9.16 -17.93 17.61
N ILE A 95 -8.39 -18.82 16.96
CA ILE A 95 -7.61 -18.45 15.74
C ILE A 95 -8.47 -17.69 14.70
N LEU A 96 -9.76 -18.02 14.62
CA LEU A 96 -10.73 -17.41 13.71
C LEU A 96 -10.89 -15.88 13.90
N PRO A 97 -11.17 -15.32 15.11
CA PRO A 97 -11.15 -13.87 15.33
C PRO A 97 -9.84 -13.19 14.91
N GLY A 98 -8.69 -13.82 15.10
CA GLY A 98 -7.40 -13.27 14.62
C GLY A 98 -7.38 -13.10 13.10
N ILE A 99 -7.84 -14.13 12.37
CA ILE A 99 -7.96 -14.09 10.91
C ILE A 99 -8.97 -13.01 10.48
N LEU A 100 -10.12 -12.89 11.14
CA LEU A 100 -11.13 -11.87 10.81
C LEU A 100 -10.59 -10.45 10.99
N ILE A 101 -9.81 -10.19 12.06
CA ILE A 101 -9.16 -8.90 12.26
C ILE A 101 -8.15 -8.62 11.16
N ALA A 102 -7.29 -9.60 10.83
CA ALA A 102 -6.31 -9.44 9.76
C ALA A 102 -6.98 -9.15 8.40
N LEU A 103 -8.04 -9.88 8.06
CA LEU A 103 -8.81 -9.65 6.83
C LEU A 103 -9.51 -8.29 6.83
N GLY A 104 -10.08 -7.87 7.96
CA GLY A 104 -10.69 -6.54 8.10
C GLY A 104 -9.68 -5.41 7.92
N ILE A 105 -8.47 -5.57 8.46
CA ILE A 105 -7.38 -4.60 8.29
C ILE A 105 -6.91 -4.59 6.83
N VAL A 106 -6.69 -5.75 6.20
CA VAL A 106 -6.31 -5.80 4.77
C VAL A 106 -7.40 -5.19 3.90
N TYR A 107 -8.67 -5.50 4.16
CA TYR A 107 -9.80 -4.97 3.39
C TYR A 107 -9.92 -3.45 3.53
N GLY A 108 -9.83 -2.91 4.75
CA GLY A 108 -10.01 -1.48 5.02
C GLY A 108 -8.77 -0.62 4.74
N CYS A 109 -7.58 -1.15 5.00
CA CYS A 109 -6.31 -0.42 4.91
C CYS A 109 -5.49 -0.75 3.65
N LEU A 110 -6.06 -1.45 2.66
CA LEU A 110 -5.36 -1.85 1.44
C LEU A 110 -4.67 -0.67 0.74
N TYR A 111 -5.31 0.49 0.71
CA TYR A 111 -4.83 1.70 0.03
C TYR A 111 -4.13 2.69 0.97
N MET A 112 -3.95 2.35 2.25
CA MET A 112 -3.33 3.26 3.23
C MET A 112 -1.89 3.64 2.83
N MET A 113 -1.05 2.67 2.52
CA MET A 113 0.34 2.92 2.12
C MET A 113 0.50 3.73 0.82
N PRO A 114 -0.24 3.44 -0.27
CA PRO A 114 -0.16 4.28 -1.46
C PRO A 114 -0.72 5.69 -1.19
N LEU A 115 -1.76 5.85 -0.36
CA LEU A 115 -2.26 7.17 0.07
C LEU A 115 -1.22 8.00 0.84
N MET A 116 -0.48 7.38 1.75
CA MET A 116 0.58 8.06 2.53
C MET A 116 1.76 8.46 1.65
N THR A 117 2.12 7.65 0.66
CA THR A 117 3.30 7.90 -0.18
C THR A 117 3.01 8.78 -1.39
N ASP A 118 1.81 8.69 -1.95
CA ASP A 118 1.37 9.50 -3.09
C ASP A 118 0.87 10.87 -2.66
N ARG A 119 -0.13 10.88 -1.78
CA ARG A 119 -0.84 12.09 -1.37
C ARG A 119 -0.31 12.69 -0.07
N LYS A 120 0.74 12.11 0.52
CA LYS A 120 1.39 12.57 1.75
C LYS A 120 0.40 12.74 2.92
N LEU A 121 -0.66 11.93 2.94
CA LEU A 121 -1.64 11.98 4.01
C LEU A 121 -1.01 11.47 5.32
N PRO A 122 -1.33 12.08 6.47
CA PRO A 122 -0.96 11.52 7.75
C PRO A 122 -1.69 10.18 7.98
N LEU A 123 -1.14 9.34 8.84
CA LEU A 123 -1.64 7.97 9.06
C LEU A 123 -3.16 7.92 9.32
N THR A 124 -3.68 8.78 10.19
CA THR A 124 -5.10 8.77 10.55
C THR A 124 -6.01 9.06 9.37
N ASP A 125 -5.60 10.02 8.53
CA ASP A 125 -6.38 10.42 7.37
C ASP A 125 -6.22 9.41 6.24
N ALA A 126 -5.03 8.82 6.08
CA ALA A 126 -4.80 7.72 5.15
C ALA A 126 -5.62 6.48 5.50
N VAL A 127 -5.76 6.13 6.78
CA VAL A 127 -6.63 5.03 7.23
C VAL A 127 -8.08 5.36 6.90
N LYS A 128 -8.58 6.53 7.32
CA LYS A 128 -9.98 6.93 7.04
C LYS A 128 -10.28 6.96 5.55
N GLU A 129 -9.39 7.53 4.76
CA GLU A 129 -9.54 7.60 3.31
C GLU A 129 -9.48 6.19 2.71
N SER A 130 -8.54 5.33 3.11
CA SER A 130 -8.49 3.93 2.65
C SER A 130 -9.78 3.17 2.97
N PHE A 131 -10.33 3.31 4.18
CA PHE A 131 -11.62 2.73 4.54
C PHE A 131 -12.76 3.32 3.70
N SER A 132 -12.74 4.62 3.47
CA SER A 132 -13.68 5.27 2.58
C SER A 132 -13.56 4.74 1.16
N MET A 133 -12.36 4.47 0.65
CA MET A 133 -12.16 3.89 -0.69
C MET A 133 -12.64 2.44 -0.76
N ALA A 134 -12.53 1.67 0.33
CA ALA A 134 -13.02 0.31 0.42
C ALA A 134 -14.55 0.23 0.46
N LEU A 135 -15.20 1.21 1.12
CA LEU A 135 -16.64 1.25 1.32
C LEU A 135 -17.40 2.04 0.24
N LYS A 136 -16.76 3.04 -0.38
CA LYS A 136 -17.35 3.82 -1.48
C LYS A 136 -17.11 3.09 -2.81
N GLY A 137 -18.19 2.80 -3.52
CA GLY A 137 -18.18 2.07 -4.79
C GLY A 137 -18.87 0.71 -4.65
N ASP A 138 -18.55 -0.21 -5.56
CA ASP A 138 -19.07 -1.57 -5.49
C ASP A 138 -18.22 -2.42 -4.50
N PRO A 139 -18.80 -2.87 -3.36
CA PRO A 139 -18.09 -3.70 -2.39
C PRO A 139 -17.66 -5.04 -2.98
N LEU A 140 -18.34 -5.54 -4.02
CA LEU A 140 -17.94 -6.75 -4.74
C LEU A 140 -16.66 -6.51 -5.54
N GLU A 141 -16.56 -5.38 -6.23
CA GLU A 141 -15.32 -5.03 -6.96
C GLU A 141 -14.13 -4.92 -6.00
N HIS A 142 -14.30 -4.24 -4.86
CA HIS A 142 -13.22 -4.13 -3.87
C HIS A 142 -12.87 -5.48 -3.23
N ALA A 143 -13.86 -6.33 -2.96
CA ALA A 143 -13.61 -7.69 -2.48
C ALA A 143 -12.80 -8.51 -3.50
N ILE A 144 -13.08 -8.38 -4.80
CA ILE A 144 -12.30 -9.03 -5.86
C ILE A 144 -10.85 -8.52 -5.86
N VAL A 145 -10.61 -7.21 -5.70
CA VAL A 145 -9.24 -6.66 -5.58
C VAL A 145 -8.50 -7.30 -4.40
N VAL A 146 -9.13 -7.34 -3.23
CA VAL A 146 -8.55 -7.92 -2.02
C VAL A 146 -8.24 -9.41 -2.21
N ILE A 147 -9.16 -10.17 -2.81
CA ILE A 147 -8.97 -11.59 -3.09
C ILE A 147 -7.82 -11.81 -4.08
N LEU A 148 -7.73 -11.00 -5.14
CA LEU A 148 -6.62 -11.08 -6.10
C LEU A 148 -5.28 -10.73 -5.45
N PHE A 149 -5.22 -9.66 -4.67
CA PHE A 149 -4.02 -9.25 -3.95
C PHE A 149 -3.55 -10.33 -2.96
N LEU A 150 -4.47 -10.87 -2.16
CA LEU A 150 -4.18 -11.96 -1.24
C LEU A 150 -3.81 -13.24 -1.99
N GLY A 151 -4.49 -13.57 -3.08
CA GLY A 151 -4.21 -14.74 -3.91
C GLY A 151 -2.81 -14.71 -4.51
N ILE A 152 -2.41 -13.59 -5.12
CA ILE A 152 -1.04 -13.40 -5.65
C ILE A 152 -0.02 -13.55 -4.51
N SER A 153 -0.27 -12.90 -3.37
CA SER A 153 0.64 -12.94 -2.22
C SER A 153 0.77 -14.34 -1.62
N TRP A 154 -0.34 -15.06 -1.48
CA TRP A 154 -0.40 -16.41 -0.93
C TRP A 154 0.25 -17.45 -1.83
N VAL A 155 0.04 -17.36 -3.16
CA VAL A 155 0.66 -18.30 -4.12
C VAL A 155 2.19 -18.28 -4.00
N GLY A 156 2.78 -17.10 -3.77
CA GLY A 156 4.21 -16.99 -3.57
C GLY A 156 4.70 -17.62 -2.27
N SER A 157 3.89 -17.63 -1.21
CA SER A 157 4.27 -18.19 0.09
C SER A 157 4.49 -19.70 0.09
N PHE A 158 3.99 -20.44 -0.92
CA PHE A 158 4.21 -21.89 -1.04
C PHE A 158 5.61 -22.27 -1.52
N VAL A 159 6.36 -21.34 -2.12
CA VAL A 159 7.71 -21.56 -2.62
C VAL A 159 8.61 -20.43 -2.10
N VAL A 160 9.71 -20.76 -1.42
CA VAL A 160 10.61 -19.74 -0.81
C VAL A 160 11.03 -18.64 -1.80
N ILE A 161 11.27 -19.01 -3.06
CA ILE A 161 11.62 -18.08 -4.15
C ILE A 161 10.37 -17.44 -4.78
N GLY A 162 9.22 -18.11 -4.71
CA GLY A 162 7.95 -17.62 -5.26
C GLY A 162 7.55 -16.28 -4.66
N TRP A 163 7.69 -16.13 -3.34
CA TRP A 163 7.38 -14.87 -2.65
C TRP A 163 8.21 -13.68 -3.16
N LEU A 164 9.47 -13.90 -3.56
CA LEU A 164 10.35 -12.85 -4.10
C LEU A 164 9.83 -12.26 -5.42
N PHE A 165 9.05 -13.05 -6.17
CA PHE A 165 8.44 -12.65 -7.43
C PHE A 165 6.98 -12.20 -7.26
N THR A 166 6.22 -12.83 -6.37
CA THR A 166 4.81 -12.43 -6.18
C THR A 166 4.68 -11.13 -5.41
N GLN A 167 5.63 -10.77 -4.54
CA GLN A 167 5.65 -9.50 -3.83
C GLN A 167 5.66 -8.28 -4.79
N PRO A 168 6.55 -8.21 -5.80
CA PRO A 168 6.48 -7.16 -6.81
C PRO A 168 5.18 -7.21 -7.61
N LEU A 169 4.77 -8.38 -8.07
CA LEU A 169 3.56 -8.52 -8.86
C LEU A 169 2.31 -8.01 -8.13
N ALA A 170 2.15 -8.40 -6.86
CA ALA A 170 1.05 -7.97 -6.00
C ALA A 170 1.08 -6.45 -5.77
N THR A 171 2.27 -5.88 -5.58
CA THR A 171 2.43 -4.45 -5.36
C THR A 171 2.13 -3.63 -6.62
N VAL A 172 2.63 -4.04 -7.79
CA VAL A 172 2.34 -3.37 -9.06
C VAL A 172 0.85 -3.44 -9.37
N PHE A 173 0.23 -4.60 -9.17
CA PHE A 173 -1.23 -4.77 -9.31
C PHE A 173 -1.98 -3.79 -8.39
N LEU A 174 -1.63 -3.74 -7.11
CA LEU A 174 -2.27 -2.86 -6.14
C LEU A 174 -2.13 -1.38 -6.53
N VAL A 175 -0.95 -0.96 -6.97
CA VAL A 175 -0.69 0.43 -7.39
C VAL A 175 -1.48 0.80 -8.65
N LEU A 176 -1.63 -0.10 -9.61
CA LEU A 176 -2.44 0.13 -10.82
C LEU A 176 -3.93 0.30 -10.47
N VAL A 177 -4.45 -0.58 -9.62
CA VAL A 177 -5.82 -0.50 -9.07
C VAL A 177 -5.99 0.81 -8.31
N TYR A 178 -5.04 1.17 -7.44
CA TYR A 178 -5.05 2.41 -6.68
C TYR A 178 -5.15 3.65 -7.60
N GLN A 179 -4.39 3.68 -8.70
CA GLN A 179 -4.44 4.79 -9.65
C GLN A 179 -5.78 4.92 -10.35
N GLU A 180 -6.41 3.81 -10.75
CA GLU A 180 -7.76 3.85 -11.31
C GLU A 180 -8.75 4.42 -10.27
N ARG A 181 -8.69 3.95 -9.03
CA ARG A 181 -9.59 4.41 -7.95
C ARG A 181 -9.40 5.89 -7.63
N ILE A 182 -8.16 6.38 -7.56
CA ILE A 182 -7.87 7.80 -7.38
C ILE A 182 -8.37 8.63 -8.57
N SER A 183 -8.22 8.14 -9.80
CA SER A 183 -8.66 8.87 -11.01
C SER A 183 -10.18 8.99 -11.10
N GLN A 184 -10.92 8.07 -10.46
CA GLN A 184 -12.37 8.08 -10.36
C GLN A 184 -12.89 8.95 -9.20
N MET A 185 -12.02 9.33 -8.26
CA MET A 185 -12.41 10.23 -7.18
C MET A 185 -12.35 11.68 -7.64
N PRO A 186 -13.28 12.53 -7.18
CA PRO A 186 -13.09 13.96 -7.25
C PRO A 186 -11.73 14.29 -6.61
N PRO A 187 -10.95 15.25 -7.17
CA PRO A 187 -9.76 15.73 -6.48
C PRO A 187 -10.14 16.08 -5.04
N PRO A 188 -9.26 15.85 -4.04
CA PRO A 188 -9.56 16.24 -2.68
C PRO A 188 -10.15 17.63 -2.70
N SER A 189 -11.36 17.77 -2.13
CA SER A 189 -11.83 19.10 -1.80
C SER A 189 -10.68 19.71 -1.01
N SER A 190 -10.12 20.79 -1.55
CA SER A 190 -9.27 21.71 -0.82
C SER A 190 -10.12 22.19 0.34
N GLY A 191 -10.15 21.39 1.41
CA GLY A 191 -10.84 21.69 2.63
C GLY A 191 -10.17 22.93 3.19
N ASP A 192 -10.96 23.99 3.30
CA ASP A 192 -10.95 24.91 4.42
C ASP A 192 -9.62 24.99 5.16
N HIS A 193 -8.65 25.67 4.54
CA HIS A 193 -7.84 26.56 5.35
C HIS A 193 -8.63 27.86 5.50
N PRO A 194 -9.22 28.17 6.67
CA PRO A 194 -9.85 29.47 6.94
C PRO A 194 -8.84 30.65 6.92
N ILE A 195 -7.62 30.42 6.46
CA ILE A 195 -6.54 31.41 6.44
C ILE A 195 -6.49 32.15 5.10
N LYS A 196 -6.94 31.55 3.98
CA LYS A 196 -6.83 32.22 2.67
C LYS A 196 -7.93 33.27 2.41
N GLN A 197 -9.11 33.11 3.01
CA GLN A 197 -10.22 34.05 2.82
C GLN A 197 -10.07 35.36 3.63
N LYS A 198 -9.22 35.35 4.67
CA LYS A 198 -8.96 36.55 5.49
C LYS A 198 -7.94 37.50 4.84
N ILE A 199 -7.13 37.02 3.90
CA ILE A 199 -6.12 37.86 3.22
C ILE A 199 -6.78 38.69 2.12
N ASP A 200 -7.70 38.09 1.35
CA ASP A 200 -8.33 38.80 0.22
C ASP A 200 -9.44 39.78 0.64
N SER A 201 -9.98 39.67 1.86
CA SER A 201 -10.94 40.66 2.41
C SER A 201 -10.28 41.86 3.10
N SER A 202 -8.95 41.85 3.28
CA SER A 202 -8.18 43.01 3.77
C SER A 202 -7.44 43.75 2.65
N ALA A 203 -7.63 43.36 1.39
CA ALA A 203 -7.10 44.05 0.21
C ALA A 203 -8.17 44.86 -0.54
N ASN A 204 -9.24 45.26 0.19
CA ASN A 204 -10.10 46.37 -0.21
C ASN A 204 -9.32 47.69 -0.09
#